data_AF-A0AAX1F5P9-F1
#
_entry.id   AF-A0AAX1F5P9-F1
#
_cell.length_a   1.000
_cell.length_b   1.000
_cell.length_c   1.000
_cell.angle_alpha   90.00
_cell.angle_beta   90.00
_cell.angle_gamma   90.00
#
_symmetry.space_group_name_H-M   'P 1'
#
loop_
_entity.id
_entity.type
_entity.pdbx_description
1 polymer ?
#
loop_
_entity_poly.entity_id
_entity_poly.type
_entity_poly.pdbx_seq_one_letter_code
_entity_poly.pdbx_strand_id
1 'polypeptide(L)'
;MSDAKQLQEDLGITTTIKLKYPVRLATGQTLEQITVRRAKVGDLRAVLHIEGETAQGLAILSRITGLVPEDLDELDIEDLNKLQATFRFGQEEAV
;
A
#
# COMPACT_ATOMS: atom_id res chain seq x y z
N MET A 1 20.23 -2.67 6.59
CA MET A 1 19.21 -2.68 5.52
C MET A 1 19.64 -3.78 4.56
N SER A 2 18.88 -4.87 4.46
CA SER A 2 19.32 -6.09 3.75
C SER A 2 19.25 -5.90 2.22
N ASP A 3 20.23 -6.44 1.49
CA ASP A 3 20.37 -6.37 0.03
C ASP A 3 19.09 -6.72 -0.74
N ALA A 4 18.24 -7.58 -0.19
CA ALA A 4 16.96 -7.97 -0.77
C ALA A 4 15.91 -6.84 -0.80
N LYS A 5 15.95 -5.86 0.12
CA LYS A 5 15.09 -4.66 0.07
C LYS A 5 15.57 -3.70 -1.02
N GLN A 6 16.88 -3.49 -1.08
CA GLN A 6 17.52 -2.61 -2.07
C GLN A 6 17.24 -3.09 -3.51
N LEU A 7 17.31 -4.40 -3.76
CA LEU A 7 17.04 -4.99 -5.06
C LEU A 7 15.55 -4.87 -5.47
N GLN A 8 14.62 -4.89 -4.52
CA GLN A 8 13.19 -4.72 -4.80
C GLN A 8 12.85 -3.26 -5.14
N GLU A 9 13.51 -2.30 -4.49
CA GLU A 9 13.42 -0.88 -4.84
C GLU A 9 14.05 -0.61 -6.22
N ASP A 10 15.21 -1.19 -6.52
CA ASP A 10 15.95 -1.00 -7.79
C ASP A 10 15.23 -1.60 -9.02
N LEU A 11 14.48 -2.69 -8.81
CA LEU A 11 13.66 -3.33 -9.86
C LEU A 11 12.28 -2.66 -10.06
N GLY A 12 11.99 -1.53 -9.39
CA GLY A 12 10.69 -0.85 -9.46
C GLY A 12 9.54 -1.69 -8.89
N ILE A 13 9.83 -2.65 -8.01
CA ILE A 13 8.83 -3.59 -7.46
C ILE A 13 8.07 -2.95 -6.29
N THR A 14 8.70 -1.98 -5.61
CA THR A 14 8.15 -1.27 -4.45
C THR A 14 8.32 0.23 -4.57
N THR A 15 7.23 0.97 -4.41
CA THR A 15 7.19 2.44 -4.39
C THR A 15 7.03 2.92 -2.95
N THR A 16 7.93 3.77 -2.48
CA THR A 16 7.80 4.40 -1.16
C THR A 16 7.12 5.76 -1.28
N ILE A 17 6.00 5.92 -0.60
CA ILE A 17 5.19 7.14 -0.58
C ILE A 17 5.28 7.76 0.82
N LYS A 18 5.66 9.03 0.91
CA LYS A 18 5.62 9.78 2.16
C LYS A 18 4.19 10.23 2.46
N LEU A 19 3.75 9.96 3.68
CA LEU A 19 2.46 10.41 4.20
C LEU A 19 2.53 11.90 4.47
N LYS A 20 1.44 12.61 4.19
CA LYS A 20 1.31 14.04 4.51
C LYS A 20 0.87 14.21 5.97
N TYR A 21 0.03 13.30 6.45
CA TYR A 21 -0.35 13.23 7.85
C TYR A 21 0.19 11.93 8.46
N PRO A 22 1.27 12.02 9.26
CA PRO A 22 1.83 10.82 9.86
C PRO A 22 0.85 10.22 10.87
N VAL A 23 0.57 8.93 10.71
CA VAL A 23 -0.37 8.19 11.55
C VAL A 23 0.38 7.49 12.68
N ARG A 24 -0.20 7.47 13.87
CA ARG A 24 0.37 6.72 15.00
C ARG A 24 -0.23 5.32 14.99
N LEU A 25 0.59 4.34 14.64
CA LEU A 25 0.16 2.94 14.59
C LEU A 25 -0.14 2.42 15.99
N ALA A 26 -0.96 1.38 16.06
CA ALA A 26 -1.24 0.66 17.32
C ALA A 26 0.04 0.10 17.97
N THR A 27 1.10 -0.12 17.18
CA THR A 27 2.44 -0.51 17.64
C THR A 27 3.20 0.62 18.37
N GLY A 28 2.65 1.84 18.41
CA GLY A 28 3.26 3.02 19.01
C GLY A 28 4.23 3.76 18.09
N GLN A 29 4.48 3.24 16.89
CA GLN A 29 5.34 3.85 15.88
C GLN A 29 4.59 4.88 15.04
N THR A 30 5.25 5.98 14.71
CA THR A 30 4.73 6.98 13.78
C THR A 30 5.04 6.54 12.35
N LEU A 31 4.01 6.28 11.56
CA LEU A 31 4.12 5.95 10.16
C LEU A 31 4.23 7.27 9.37
N GLU A 32 5.43 7.59 8.92
CA GLU A 32 5.70 8.76 8.08
C GLU A 32 5.78 8.41 6.58
N GLN A 33 6.01 7.14 6.27
CA GLN A 33 6.18 6.64 4.92
C GLN A 33 5.65 5.22 4.78
N ILE A 34 4.99 4.95 3.66
CA ILE A 34 4.42 3.66 3.31
C ILE A 34 5.18 3.13 2.10
N THR A 35 5.73 1.93 2.23
CA THR A 35 6.28 1.20 1.09
C THR A 35 5.17 0.32 0.51
N VAL A 36 4.81 0.58 -0.73
CA VAL A 36 3.77 -0.13 -1.47
C VAL A 36 4.42 -1.03 -2.50
N ARG A 37 4.16 -2.34 -2.47
CA ARG A 37 4.56 -3.23 -3.57
C ARG A 37 3.52 -3.30 -4.68
N ARG A 38 3.93 -3.69 -5.88
CA ARG A 38 2.99 -4.02 -6.98
C ARG A 38 2.04 -5.16 -6.56
N ALA A 39 0.74 -4.93 -6.73
CA ALA A 39 -0.25 -5.98 -6.52
C ALA A 39 -0.17 -7.06 -7.60
N LYS A 40 -0.38 -8.30 -7.16
CA LYS A 40 -0.39 -9.47 -8.04
C LYS A 40 -1.80 -10.03 -8.12
N VAL A 41 -2.08 -10.80 -9.18
CA VAL A 41 -3.36 -11.52 -9.33
C VAL A 41 -3.65 -12.43 -8.13
N GLY A 42 -2.60 -12.93 -7.45
CA GLY A 42 -2.74 -13.67 -6.19
C GLY A 42 -3.34 -12.86 -5.04
N ASP A 43 -3.10 -11.54 -4.98
CA ASP A 43 -3.69 -10.66 -3.98
C ASP A 43 -5.17 -10.38 -4.28
N LEU A 44 -5.51 -10.18 -5.56
CA LEU A 44 -6.91 -10.08 -5.99
C LEU A 44 -7.68 -11.35 -5.63
N ARG A 45 -7.13 -12.53 -5.97
CA ARG A 45 -7.76 -13.81 -5.63
C ARG A 45 -7.92 -14.00 -4.13
N ALA A 46 -6.99 -13.49 -3.34
CA ALA A 46 -7.05 -13.58 -1.90
C ALA A 46 -8.15 -12.72 -1.28
N VAL A 47 -8.66 -11.69 -1.96
CA VAL A 47 -9.73 -10.82 -1.44
C VAL A 47 -11.09 -11.08 -2.06
N LEU A 48 -11.19 -11.92 -3.10
CA LEU A 48 -12.46 -12.26 -3.76
C LEU A 48 -13.54 -12.80 -2.81
N HIS A 49 -13.14 -13.37 -1.67
CA HIS A 49 -14.06 -13.89 -0.67
C HIS A 49 -14.64 -12.82 0.26
N ILE A 50 -14.12 -11.58 0.21
CA ILE A 50 -14.56 -10.46 1.04
C ILE A 50 -15.72 -9.77 0.33
N GLU A 51 -16.82 -9.54 1.04
CA GLU A 51 -17.98 -8.84 0.49
C GLU A 51 -17.77 -7.32 0.53
N GLY A 52 -17.98 -6.66 -0.61
CA GLY A 52 -17.91 -5.21 -0.74
C GLY A 52 -16.59 -4.69 -1.32
N GLU A 53 -16.69 -3.79 -2.31
CA GLU A 53 -15.55 -3.24 -3.05
C GLU A 53 -14.59 -2.47 -2.15
N THR A 54 -15.11 -1.71 -1.19
CA THR A 54 -14.30 -0.96 -0.22
C THR A 54 -13.48 -1.89 0.68
N ALA A 55 -14.09 -2.96 1.19
CA ALA A 55 -13.43 -3.94 2.04
C ALA A 55 -12.38 -4.75 1.26
N GLN A 56 -12.67 -5.10 0.00
CA GLN A 56 -11.69 -5.73 -0.91
C GLN A 56 -10.50 -4.80 -1.17
N GLY A 57 -10.74 -3.51 -1.43
CA GLY A 57 -9.70 -2.51 -1.63
C GLY A 57 -8.78 -2.38 -0.41
N LEU A 58 -9.35 -2.23 0.78
CA LEU A 58 -8.61 -2.21 2.05
C LEU A 58 -7.77 -3.47 2.27
N ALA A 59 -8.34 -4.65 1.99
CA ALA A 59 -7.61 -5.91 2.13
C ALA A 59 -6.45 -6.05 1.13
N ILE A 60 -6.61 -5.56 -0.10
CA ILE A 60 -5.50 -5.49 -1.06
C ILE A 60 -4.44 -4.53 -0.56
N LEU A 61 -4.84 -3.32 -0.13
CA LEU A 61 -3.94 -2.30 0.41
C LEU A 61 -3.13 -2.86 1.58
N SER A 62 -3.77 -3.50 2.56
CA SER A 62 -3.10 -4.16 3.68
C SER A 62 -2.04 -5.18 3.23
N ARG A 63 -2.35 -6.00 2.21
CA ARG A 63 -1.40 -7.01 1.70
C ARG A 63 -0.21 -6.43 0.94
N ILE A 64 -0.37 -5.26 0.33
CA ILE A 64 0.71 -4.63 -0.48
C ILE A 64 1.54 -3.64 0.33
N THR A 65 0.96 -3.02 1.36
CA THR A 65 1.66 -2.10 2.26
C THR A 65 2.25 -2.82 3.46
N GLY A 66 1.70 -4.00 3.80
CA GLY A 66 2.04 -4.73 5.02
C GLY A 66 1.45 -4.10 6.29
N LEU A 67 0.56 -3.11 6.16
CA LEU A 67 -0.14 -2.48 7.27
C LEU A 67 -1.35 -3.31 7.69
N VAL A 68 -1.70 -3.27 8.98
CA VAL A 68 -2.94 -3.89 9.46
C VAL A 68 -4.15 -3.03 9.05
N PRO A 69 -5.34 -3.62 8.88
CA PRO A 69 -6.56 -2.86 8.53
C PRO A 69 -6.84 -1.70 9.50
N GLU A 70 -6.57 -1.92 10.79
CA GLU A 70 -6.71 -0.92 11.85
C GLU A 70 -5.85 0.34 11.60
N ASP A 71 -4.62 0.15 11.11
CA ASP A 71 -3.71 1.25 10.77
C ASP A 71 -4.15 1.96 9.48
N LEU A 72 -4.85 1.25 8.59
CA LEU A 72 -5.41 1.83 7.35
C LEU A 72 -6.66 2.66 7.62
N ASP A 73 -7.46 2.30 8.62
CA ASP A 73 -8.64 3.07 9.03
C ASP A 73 -8.27 4.44 9.62
N GLU A 74 -7.08 4.53 10.24
CA GLU A 74 -6.51 5.77 10.77
C GLU A 74 -5.81 6.63 9.70
N LEU A 75 -5.70 6.15 8.46
CA LEU A 75 -5.13 6.95 7.36
C LEU A 75 -6.08 8.07 6.95
N ASP A 76 -5.51 9.25 6.72
CA ASP A 76 -6.25 10.35 6.14
C ASP A 76 -6.69 10.04 4.72
N ILE A 77 -7.88 10.52 4.34
CA ILE A 77 -8.47 10.31 3.02
C ILE A 77 -7.56 10.85 1.91
N GLU A 78 -6.81 11.94 2.13
CA GLU A 78 -5.84 12.46 1.16
C GLU A 78 -4.71 11.45 0.90
N ASP A 79 -4.21 10.79 1.94
CA ASP A 79 -3.11 9.82 1.83
C ASP A 79 -3.62 8.49 1.25
N LEU A 80 -4.84 8.06 1.60
CA LEU A 80 -5.52 6.94 0.95
C LEU A 80 -5.69 7.19 -0.57
N ASN A 81 -6.09 8.40 -0.96
CA ASN A 81 -6.23 8.75 -2.38
C ASN A 81 -4.89 8.72 -3.12
N LYS A 82 -3.79 9.16 -2.50
CA LYS A 82 -2.45 9.04 -3.10
C LYS A 82 -2.04 7.59 -3.28
N LEU A 83 -2.27 6.74 -2.28
CA LEU A 83 -2.00 5.31 -2.38
C LEU A 83 -2.77 4.67 -3.54
N GLN A 84 -4.07 4.98 -3.64
CA GLN A 84 -4.91 4.51 -4.75
C GLN A 84 -4.48 5.08 -6.10
N ALA A 85 -4.02 6.33 -6.16
CA ALA A 85 -3.50 6.94 -7.38
C ALA A 85 -2.24 6.21 -7.84
N THR A 86 -1.29 5.93 -6.94
CA THR A 86 -0.09 5.13 -7.27
C THR A 86 -0.45 3.74 -7.76
N PHE A 87 -1.53 3.16 -7.24
CA PHE A 87 -2.06 1.87 -7.70
C PHE A 87 -2.64 1.94 -9.11
N ARG A 88 -3.32 3.04 -9.46
CA ARG A 88 -3.88 3.30 -10.79
C ARG A 88 -2.79 3.63 -11.82
N PHE A 89 -1.69 4.25 -11.39
CA PHE A 89 -0.55 4.64 -12.21
C PHE A 89 0.45 3.50 -12.50
N GLY A 90 0.02 2.24 -12.38
CA GLY A 90 0.70 1.11 -13.05
C GLY A 90 0.42 1.01 -14.56
N GLN A 91 -0.38 1.94 -15.12
CA GLN A 91 -0.59 2.13 -16.56
C GLN A 91 -0.09 3.52 -17.01
N GLU A 92 1.18 3.86 -16.79
CA GLU A 92 1.85 4.87 -17.63
C GLU A 92 3.37 4.79 -17.44
N GLU A 93 3.96 3.78 -18.06
CA GLU A 93 5.19 3.98 -18.84
C GLU A 93 4.81 3.74 -20.31
N ALA A 94 4.26 4.76 -20.94
CA ALA A 94 4.25 4.91 -22.39
C ALA A 94 3.92 6.37 -22.74
N VAL A 95 4.97 7.20 -22.84
CA VAL A 95 5.29 8.13 -23.95
C VAL A 95 6.35 9.12 -23.47
#